data_AF-A0A959N4A7-F1
#
_entry.id   AF-A0A959N4A7-F1
#
_cell.length_a   1.000
_cell.length_b   1.000
_cell.length_c   1.000
_cell.angle_alpha   90.00
_cell.angle_beta   90.00
_cell.angle_gamma   90.00
#
_symmetry.space_group_name_H-M   'P 1'
#
loop_
_entity.id
_entity.type
_entity.pdbx_description
1 polymer ?
#
loop_
_entity_poly.entity_id
_entity_poly.type
_entity_poly.pdbx_seq_one_letter_code
_entity_poly.pdbx_strand_id
1 'polypeptide(L)' 'EYYVSQFDDIDDFNNYTKIDSIDGIGTFRLSVGVNYISDSNLSQNSYSKTFLKKITVYVENEFLKNSIILDYIVGY' A
#
# COMPACT_ATOMS: atom_id res chain seq x y z
N GLU A 1 22.98 -13.29 -16.00
CA GLU A 1 22.75 -12.10 -15.16
C GLU A 1 21.25 -11.83 -15.16
N TYR A 2 20.60 -11.83 -13.99
CA TYR A 2 19.15 -11.59 -13.91
C TYR A 2 18.93 -10.12 -13.58
N TYR A 3 18.33 -9.37 -14.51
CA TYR A 3 17.78 -8.04 -14.27
C TYR A 3 16.47 -8.22 -13.50
N VAL A 4 16.52 -8.15 -12.17
CA VAL A 4 15.31 -8.00 -11.35
C VAL A 4 14.85 -6.56 -11.52
N SER A 5 13.83 -6.33 -12.33
CA SER A 5 13.13 -5.04 -12.35
C SER A 5 12.53 -4.83 -10.98
N GLN A 6 12.96 -3.79 -10.26
CA GLN A 6 12.58 -3.50 -8.87
C GLN A 6 11.09 -3.09 -8.70
N PHE A 7 10.26 -3.35 -9.71
CA PHE A 7 8.85 -3.00 -9.84
C PHE A 7 8.16 -3.98 -10.79
N ASP A 8 8.28 -5.29 -10.55
CA ASP A 8 7.65 -6.31 -11.41
C ASP A 8 6.19 -6.58 -11.03
N ASP A 9 5.81 -6.36 -9.77
CA ASP A 9 4.43 -6.41 -9.33
C ASP A 9 4.12 -5.44 -8.16
N ILE A 10 2.89 -5.51 -7.64
CA ILE A 10 2.40 -4.61 -6.58
C ILE A 10 3.11 -4.78 -5.22
N ASP A 11 3.69 -5.94 -4.91
CA ASP A 11 4.32 -6.17 -3.61
C ASP A 11 5.65 -5.43 -3.40
N ASP A 12 6.27 -4.95 -4.47
CA ASP A 12 7.41 -4.02 -4.45
C ASP A 12 7.09 -2.69 -3.76
N PHE A 13 5.80 -2.30 -3.72
CA PHE A 13 5.36 -1.09 -3.03
C PHE A 13 5.14 -1.28 -1.53
N ASN A 14 5.40 -2.47 -0.98
CA ASN A 14 5.24 -2.70 0.44
C ASN A 14 6.26 -1.88 1.26
N ASN A 15 5.77 -1.05 2.19
CA ASN A 15 6.53 -0.04 2.93
C ASN A 15 7.02 1.15 2.08
N TYR A 16 6.48 1.32 0.87
CA TYR A 16 6.74 2.52 0.09
C TYR A 16 6.18 3.74 0.83
N THR A 17 6.97 4.81 0.87
CA THR A 17 6.56 6.09 1.44
C THR A 17 6.91 7.22 0.50
N LYS A 18 6.04 8.22 0.42
CA LYS A 18 6.25 9.44 -0.35
C LYS A 18 5.76 10.63 0.45
N ILE A 19 6.52 11.72 0.43
CA ILE A 19 6.08 13.00 0.94
C ILE A 19 5.86 13.91 -0.27
N ASP A 20 4.72 14.58 -0.30
CA ASP A 20 4.37 15.51 -1.37
C ASP A 20 3.72 16.76 -0.77
N SER A 21 3.94 17.92 -1.38
CA SER A 21 3.41 19.20 -0.89
C SER A 21 2.51 19.81 -1.94
N ILE A 22 1.29 20.16 -1.54
CA ILE A 22 0.33 20.85 -2.40
C ILE A 22 0.23 22.29 -1.92
N ASP A 23 0.57 23.23 -2.82
CA ASP A 23 0.52 24.66 -2.53
C ASP A 23 -0.86 25.07 -2.03
N GLY A 24 -0.88 25.78 -0.89
CA GLY A 24 -2.10 26.26 -0.25
C GLY A 24 -2.87 25.22 0.58
N ILE A 25 -2.46 23.95 0.60
CA ILE A 25 -3.13 22.88 1.37
C ILE A 25 -2.16 22.23 2.38
N GLY A 26 -0.87 22.16 2.07
CA GLY A 26 0.18 21.70 2.98
C GLY A 26 0.86 20.41 2.52
N THR A 27 1.60 19.78 3.44
CA THR A 27 2.41 18.61 3.16
C THR A 27 1.68 17.32 3.53
N PHE A 28 1.67 16.38 2.61
CA PHE A 28 1.04 15.07 2.75
C PHE A 28 2.12 13.99 2.81
N ARG A 29 1.94 13.04 3.73
CA ARG A 29 2.72 11.80 3.79
C ARG A 29 1.83 10.66 3.33
N LEU A 30 2.27 9.98 2.28
CA LEU A 30 1.68 8.77 1.77
C LEU A 30 2.53 7.57 2.20
N SER A 31 1.87 6.52 2.68
CA SER A 31 2.49 5.24 3.03
C SER A 31 1.68 4.10 2.44
N VAL A 32 2.34 3.10 1.86
CA VAL A 32 1.70 1.93 1.25
C VAL A 32 2.09 0.67 2.01
N GLY A 33 1.08 -0.11 2.39
CA GLY A 33 1.23 -1.48 2.88
C GLY A 33 0.66 -2.44 1.85
N VAL A 34 1.35 -3.56 1.62
CA VAL A 34 0.86 -4.65 0.79
C VAL A 34 0.95 -5.94 1.58
N ASN A 35 -0.18 -6.64 1.70
CA ASN A 35 -0.26 -7.91 2.40
C ASN A 35 -0.89 -8.98 1.51
N TYR A 36 -0.34 -10.19 1.56
CA TYR A 36 -1.06 -11.36 1.07
C TYR A 36 -2.28 -11.58 1.96
N ILE A 37 -3.41 -11.97 1.37
CA ILE A 37 -4.65 -12.27 2.11
C ILE A 37 -5.14 -13.68 1.81
N SER A 38 -5.92 -14.24 2.74
CA SER A 38 -6.48 -15.58 2.58
C SER A 38 -7.61 -15.60 1.56
N ASP A 39 -7.59 -16.58 0.65
CA ASP A 39 -8.68 -16.82 -0.30
C ASP A 39 -9.99 -17.24 0.39
N SER A 40 -9.88 -17.83 1.59
CA SER A 40 -11.04 -18.23 2.40
C SER A 40 -11.57 -17.09 3.29
N ASN A 41 -10.78 -16.04 3.53
CA ASN A 41 -11.15 -14.90 4.36
C ASN A 41 -10.37 -13.64 3.95
N LEU A 42 -11.01 -12.77 3.18
CA LEU A 42 -10.40 -11.55 2.62
C LEU A 42 -10.00 -10.51 3.69
N SER A 43 -10.50 -10.64 4.91
CA SER A 43 -10.13 -9.77 6.05
C SER A 43 -8.89 -10.27 6.79
N GLN A 44 -8.42 -11.48 6.48
CA GLN A 44 -7.29 -12.10 7.16
C GLN A 44 -6.03 -11.99 6.30
N ASN A 45 -5.01 -11.34 6.87
CA ASN A 45 -3.66 -11.36 6.30
C ASN A 45 -3.08 -12.78 6.38
N SER A 46 -2.43 -13.19 5.29
CA SER A 46 -1.70 -14.44 5.17
C SER A 46 -0.21 -14.20 5.34
N TYR A 47 0.44 -15.06 6.13
CA TYR A 47 1.91 -15.10 6.25
C TYR A 47 2.58 -15.88 5.11
N SER A 48 1.79 -16.65 4.36
CA SER A 48 2.22 -17.37 3.15
C SER A 48 1.78 -16.59 1.91
N LYS A 49 2.54 -16.73 0.81
CA LYS A 49 2.14 -16.14 -0.48
C LYS A 49 0.81 -16.75 -0.97
N THR A 50 -0.08 -15.90 -1.44
CA THR A 50 -1.39 -16.25 -2.02
C THR A 50 -1.59 -15.49 -3.34
N PHE A 51 -2.63 -15.86 -4.09
CA PHE A 51 -2.97 -15.16 -5.34
C PHE A 51 -3.58 -13.78 -5.09
N LEU A 52 -4.14 -13.56 -3.89
CA LEU A 52 -4.76 -12.30 -3.50
C LEU A 52 -3.82 -11.44 -2.66
N LYS A 53 -3.66 -10.18 -3.07
CA LYS A 53 -2.91 -9.16 -2.34
C LYS A 53 -3.86 -8.01 -1.99
N LYS A 54 -3.84 -7.57 -0.74
CA LYS A 54 -4.49 -6.35 -0.27
C LYS A 54 -3.48 -5.22 -0.21
N ILE A 55 -3.82 -4.10 -0.83
CA ILE A 55 -3.08 -2.85 -0.82
C ILE A 55 -3.81 -1.91 0.12
N THR A 56 -3.09 -1.33 1.07
CA THR A 56 -3.60 -0.28 1.94
C THR A 56 -2.73 0.96 1.78
N VAL A 57 -3.35 2.07 1.39
CA VAL A 57 -2.70 3.37 1.25
C VAL A 57 -3.17 4.26 2.39
N TYR A 58 -2.21 4.77 3.15
CA TYR A 58 -2.41 5.74 4.22
C TYR A 58 -1.96 7.11 3.73
N VAL A 59 -2.82 8.12 3.90
CA VAL A 59 -2.49 9.51 3.59
C VAL A 59 -2.68 10.34 4.86
N GLU A 60 -1.61 10.98 5.28
CA GLU A 60 -1.54 11.78 6.50
C GLU A 60 -1.17 13.22 6.17
N ASN A 61 -1.72 14.17 6.91
CA ASN A 61 -1.38 15.58 6.81
C ASN A 61 -1.57 16.20 8.20
N GLU A 62 -0.74 17.19 8.54
CA GLU A 62 -0.75 17.83 9.86
C GLU A 62 -2.08 18.51 10.23
N PHE A 63 -2.88 18.89 9.23
CA PHE A 63 -4.19 19.49 9.40
C PHE A 63 -5.34 18.46 9.41
N LEU A 64 -5.05 17.20 9.06
CA LEU A 64 -6.02 16.11 9.13
C LEU A 64 -5.91 15.40 10.49
N LYS A 65 -6.98 15.46 11.29
CA LYS A 65 -7.05 14.78 12.59
C LYS A 65 -6.92 13.26 12.47
N ASN A 66 -7.44 12.69 11.38
CA ASN A 66 -7.39 11.26 11.09
C ASN A 66 -6.75 11.05 9.71
N SER A 67 -5.95 9.98 9.59
CA SER A 67 -5.40 9.55 8.31
C SER A 67 -6.52 9.09 7.37
N ILE A 68 -6.41 9.43 6.09
CA ILE A 68 -7.27 8.89 5.05
C ILE A 68 -6.70 7.51 4.69
N ILE A 69 -7.54 6.48 4.72
CA ILE A 69 -7.15 5.10 4.45
C ILE A 69 -7.92 4.62 3.23
N LEU A 70 -7.21 4.11 2.23
CA LEU A 70 -7.77 3.47 1.04
C LEU A 70 -7.32 2.02 0.98
N ASP A 71 -8.28 1.11 0.89
CA ASP A 71 -8.04 -0.33 0.74
C ASP A 71 -8.45 -0.79 -0.67
N TYR A 72 -7.59 -1.59 -1.30
CA TYR A 72 -7.88 -2.25 -2.58
C TYR A 72 -7.37 -3.69 -2.58
N ILE A 73 -8.12 -4.63 -3.16
CA ILE A 73 -7.72 -6.04 -3.26
C ILE A 73 -7.51 -6.37 -4.74
N VAL A 74 -6.37 -6.96 -5.05
CA VAL A 74 -6.01 -7.42 -6.39
C VAL A 74 -5.69 -8.92 -6.36
N GLY A 75 -6.05 -9.62 -7.43
CA GLY A 75 -5.79 -11.05 -7.62
C GLY A 75 -5.22 -11.34 -9.00
N TYR A 76 -4.43 -12.40 -9.11
CA TYR A 76 -3.84 -12.91 -10.36
C TYR A 76 -4.42 -14.26 -10.76
#